data_AF-A0A6P8HF55-F1
#
_entry.id   AF-A0A6P8HF55-F1
#
_cell.length_a   1.000
_cell.length_b   1.000
_cell.length_c   1.000
_cell.angle_alpha   90.00
_cell.angle_beta   90.00
_cell.angle_gamma   90.00
#
_symmetry.space_group_name_H-M   'P 1'
#
loop_
_entity.id
_entity.type
_entity.pdbx_description
1 polymer ?
#
loop_
_entity_poly.entity_id
_entity_poly.type
_entity_poly.pdbx_seq_one_letter_code
_entity_poly.pdbx_strand_id
1 'polypeptide(L)'
;MQTLLPRTPREVLVEAPCCHNNDCLHRIFSSTFMMASTIMHGRREGQKREYGDPSLSVVPSGCTERDVVVLQPGDWNRIQNSLSGYNKEEARLRALHEEREALHNLSKETVKHWDNTIEGQRLKKLQARRIREEKEEEEKVKIDIEEAKLQAKKRKEAIERAKTQQYYQTDRVKTFHGAMLLTEVMKEREAQVKMKNSQVNADKIRDQHMMRLQKRQYEEAIRQDQKNALKRYNDRRDLSAFQLLQISDHIEESSLAKKAELQEGKNVKQQIEMYEAAKAAIEEQKRKDKAALMEDHKYHLANRERLRKEEQQRQEEEEEEIRQFANAKKKMAKMRKEKELELFNAFQEHTERMRKKLHDQMVQKVDDEDDRIAKALAEREAKREAEEREKMEKSMKEQKSIHEHRVNRMKELERKAALEAKTDKEILRKRIESDKLYHAKQEAKKLEKLHEAKDLKNFQAQQVDELIVQKEELQRNDLRIDHVNEKSMLEEEAQFQEYAAKIIKNARDRERNPYPLIKAAREGPGGGRGPKFEGKNGLRPSLLVSDGSGVQLPNYSTATIQGHHTKIYGDPAKSKKRLGFTW
;
A
#
# COMPACT_ATOMS: atom_id res chain seq x y z
N MET A 1 -54.56 -2.31 -3.00
CA MET A 1 -53.81 -1.42 -3.92
C MET A 1 -52.34 -1.77 -3.86
N GLN A 2 -51.64 -1.70 -5.00
CA GLN A 2 -50.18 -1.57 -5.15
C GLN A 2 -49.31 -2.59 -4.35
N THR A 3 -49.05 -3.77 -4.91
CA THR A 3 -47.98 -4.09 -5.89
C THR A 3 -46.69 -4.56 -5.22
N LEU A 4 -46.58 -5.88 -5.10
CA LEU A 4 -45.31 -6.60 -5.09
C LEU A 4 -44.56 -6.32 -6.41
N LEU A 5 -43.26 -6.00 -6.32
CA LEU A 5 -42.31 -6.18 -7.41
C LEU A 5 -41.00 -6.78 -6.85
N PRO A 6 -40.39 -7.75 -7.53
CA PRO A 6 -39.23 -8.49 -7.01
C PRO A 6 -37.91 -7.76 -7.27
N ARG A 7 -36.90 -8.03 -6.44
CA ARG A 7 -35.50 -7.72 -6.78
C ARG A 7 -34.97 -8.76 -7.77
N THR A 8 -34.43 -8.30 -8.88
CA THR A 8 -33.67 -9.11 -9.83
C THR A 8 -32.29 -9.47 -9.23
N PRO A 9 -31.78 -10.70 -9.43
CA PRO A 9 -30.37 -10.99 -9.22
C PRO A 9 -29.56 -10.45 -10.40
N ARG A 10 -28.38 -9.90 -10.12
CA ARG A 10 -27.43 -9.44 -11.15
C ARG A 10 -26.35 -10.49 -11.31
N GLU A 11 -26.03 -10.83 -12.54
CA GLU A 11 -24.98 -11.80 -12.90
C GLU A 11 -23.61 -11.34 -12.38
N VAL A 12 -22.88 -12.27 -11.76
CA VAL A 12 -21.42 -12.23 -11.65
C VAL A 12 -20.93 -13.66 -11.87
N LEU A 13 -20.10 -13.86 -12.91
CA LEU A 13 -19.40 -15.14 -13.11
C LEU A 13 -18.41 -15.36 -11.96
N VAL A 14 -18.53 -16.48 -11.27
CA VAL A 14 -17.42 -17.14 -10.57
C VAL A 14 -17.55 -18.64 -10.82
N GLU A 15 -16.56 -19.22 -11.48
CA GLU A 15 -16.49 -20.66 -11.75
C GLU A 15 -16.25 -21.43 -10.44
N ALA A 16 -16.99 -22.52 -10.25
CA ALA A 16 -16.75 -23.45 -9.14
C ALA A 16 -15.83 -24.60 -9.60
N PRO A 17 -14.92 -25.10 -8.74
CA PRO A 17 -13.99 -26.16 -9.10
C PRO A 17 -14.62 -27.55 -9.00
N CYS A 18 -14.54 -28.33 -10.07
CA CYS A 18 -14.83 -29.77 -10.04
C CYS A 18 -13.54 -30.58 -10.01
N CYS A 19 -13.27 -31.24 -8.88
CA CYS A 19 -12.27 -32.30 -8.80
C CYS A 19 -12.79 -33.54 -9.55
N HIS A 20 -11.99 -34.14 -10.42
CA HIS A 20 -12.13 -35.55 -10.81
C HIS A 20 -10.73 -36.15 -11.06
N ASN A 21 -10.52 -37.35 -10.53
CA ASN A 21 -9.31 -38.14 -10.74
C ASN A 21 -9.18 -38.57 -12.21
N ASN A 22 -7.96 -38.86 -12.65
CA ASN A 22 -7.67 -39.98 -13.54
C ASN A 22 -6.18 -40.32 -13.53
N ASP A 23 -5.83 -41.41 -12.86
CA ASP A 23 -4.63 -42.17 -13.19
C ASP A 23 -4.82 -42.86 -14.54
N CYS A 24 -3.84 -42.75 -15.45
CA CYS A 24 -3.51 -43.85 -16.35
C CYS A 24 -2.11 -43.70 -16.94
N LEU A 25 -1.34 -44.78 -16.81
CA LEU A 25 -0.07 -44.99 -17.49
C LEU A 25 -0.28 -45.07 -19.01
N HIS A 26 0.65 -44.54 -19.81
CA HIS A 26 0.93 -45.18 -21.09
C HIS A 26 2.39 -45.09 -21.55
N ARG A 27 2.94 -46.25 -21.89
CA ARG A 27 4.21 -46.40 -22.60
C ARG A 27 4.05 -45.95 -24.06
N ILE A 28 5.10 -45.35 -24.62
CA ILE A 28 5.22 -45.12 -26.08
C ILE A 28 6.22 -46.14 -26.63
N PHE A 29 5.79 -46.89 -27.65
CA PHE A 29 6.66 -47.62 -28.57
C PHE A 29 6.08 -47.50 -29.98
N SER A 30 6.96 -47.65 -30.97
CA SER A 30 6.74 -47.35 -32.40
C SER A 30 5.45 -47.86 -33.02
N SER A 31 4.88 -47.06 -33.94
CA SER A 31 4.21 -47.59 -35.12
C SER A 31 4.51 -46.75 -36.36
N THR A 32 4.83 -47.44 -37.45
CA THR A 32 5.16 -46.93 -38.77
C THR A 32 3.94 -46.28 -39.43
N PHE A 33 4.12 -45.18 -40.16
CA PHE A 33 3.09 -44.66 -41.07
C PHE A 33 3.66 -44.48 -42.47
N MET A 34 3.12 -45.23 -43.44
CA MET A 34 3.38 -44.99 -44.86
C MET A 34 2.56 -43.79 -45.32
N MET A 35 3.18 -42.84 -46.02
CA MET A 35 2.47 -41.88 -46.87
C MET A 35 2.84 -42.14 -48.33
N ALA A 36 1.83 -42.36 -49.16
CA ALA A 36 1.98 -42.52 -50.59
C ALA A 36 2.19 -41.17 -51.27
N SER A 37 3.06 -41.12 -52.28
CA SER A 37 3.14 -40.00 -53.22
C SER A 37 3.15 -40.52 -54.66
N THR A 38 1.96 -40.58 -55.25
CA THR A 38 1.76 -40.92 -56.66
C THR A 38 2.33 -39.82 -57.56
N ILE A 39 3.32 -40.14 -58.39
CA ILE A 39 3.77 -39.27 -59.50
C ILE A 39 3.80 -40.11 -60.78
N MET A 40 2.95 -39.72 -61.74
CA MET A 40 2.69 -40.45 -63.00
C MET A 40 3.20 -39.66 -64.21
N HIS A 41 4.42 -39.96 -64.67
CA HIS A 41 4.97 -39.67 -66.01
C HIS A 41 6.11 -40.68 -66.27
N GLY A 42 6.38 -41.26 -67.43
CA GLY A 42 5.74 -41.17 -68.74
C GLY A 42 6.77 -41.38 -69.88
N ARG A 43 6.59 -42.42 -70.71
CA ARG A 43 7.13 -42.59 -72.10
C ARG A 43 8.55 -43.17 -72.34
N ARG A 44 8.55 -44.46 -72.74
CA ARG A 44 9.30 -45.15 -73.84
C ARG A 44 10.85 -45.23 -73.91
N GLU A 45 11.25 -46.31 -74.63
CA GLU A 45 12.55 -46.67 -75.21
C GLU A 45 13.63 -47.25 -74.27
N GLY A 46 14.26 -48.40 -74.59
CA GLY A 46 14.05 -49.29 -75.75
C GLY A 46 14.68 -50.68 -75.58
N GLN A 47 14.19 -51.66 -76.35
CA GLN A 47 14.74 -53.01 -76.39
C GLN A 47 16.11 -53.04 -77.08
N LYS A 48 17.04 -53.84 -76.55
CA LYS A 48 18.03 -54.54 -77.38
C LYS A 48 18.02 -56.02 -77.04
N ARG A 49 18.24 -56.83 -78.08
CA ARG A 49 18.18 -58.29 -78.07
C ARG A 49 19.56 -58.85 -77.82
N GLU A 50 19.65 -59.94 -77.07
CA GLU A 50 20.73 -60.90 -77.21
C GLU A 50 20.12 -62.21 -77.73
N TYR A 51 20.65 -62.69 -78.86
CA TYR A 51 20.29 -63.97 -79.45
C TYR A 51 21.22 -65.04 -78.88
N GLY A 52 20.65 -66.05 -78.22
CA GLY A 52 21.29 -67.32 -77.92
C GLY A 52 20.41 -68.43 -78.48
N ASP A 53 20.87 -69.11 -79.52
CA ASP A 53 20.08 -70.05 -80.31
C ASP A 53 19.77 -71.39 -79.59
N PRO A 54 18.77 -72.15 -80.04
CA PRO A 54 17.96 -72.98 -79.15
C PRO A 54 18.43 -74.44 -79.01
N SER A 55 18.55 -74.90 -77.77
CA SER A 55 18.63 -76.34 -77.46
C SER A 55 17.23 -76.97 -77.43
N LEU A 56 16.65 -77.22 -78.61
CA LEU A 56 15.48 -78.10 -78.76
C LEU A 56 15.89 -79.56 -78.49
N SER A 57 15.56 -80.07 -77.30
CA SER A 57 15.52 -81.51 -77.02
C SER A 57 14.06 -81.97 -76.90
N VAL A 58 13.40 -82.04 -78.06
CA VAL A 58 12.12 -82.77 -78.19
C VAL A 58 12.39 -84.26 -77.98
N VAL A 59 11.60 -84.88 -77.10
CA VAL A 59 11.66 -86.32 -76.82
C VAL A 59 11.30 -87.09 -78.11
N PRO A 60 12.15 -88.00 -78.61
CA PRO A 60 11.91 -88.69 -79.86
C PRO A 60 10.92 -89.84 -79.68
N SER A 61 9.85 -89.86 -80.48
CA SER A 61 8.94 -91.00 -80.63
C SER A 61 9.05 -91.57 -82.04
N GLY A 62 9.53 -92.82 -82.13
CA GLY A 62 9.42 -93.67 -83.32
C GLY A 62 10.59 -93.61 -84.31
N CYS A 63 11.39 -94.68 -84.36
CA CYS A 63 11.66 -95.54 -85.54
C CYS A 63 12.83 -96.51 -85.27
N THR A 64 12.95 -97.57 -86.09
CA THR A 64 13.63 -98.84 -85.79
C THR A 64 15.08 -98.98 -86.32
N GLU A 65 15.73 -100.11 -85.99
CA GLU A 65 17.19 -100.36 -85.97
C GLU A 65 18.03 -100.24 -87.29
N ARG A 66 19.31 -99.82 -87.12
CA ARG A 66 20.58 -100.06 -87.89
C ARG A 66 20.99 -99.15 -89.10
N ASP A 67 22.14 -98.44 -88.97
CA ASP A 67 23.35 -98.43 -89.86
C ASP A 67 24.39 -97.29 -89.54
N VAL A 68 25.59 -97.25 -90.18
CA VAL A 68 26.86 -96.57 -89.70
C VAL A 68 27.60 -95.70 -90.78
N VAL A 69 28.49 -94.75 -90.39
CA VAL A 69 29.15 -93.68 -91.24
C VAL A 69 30.69 -93.50 -90.99
N VAL A 70 31.46 -92.86 -91.91
CA VAL A 70 32.95 -92.67 -91.94
C VAL A 70 33.39 -91.17 -92.16
N LEU A 71 34.63 -90.77 -91.78
CA LEU A 71 35.16 -89.37 -91.64
C LEU A 71 36.22 -88.88 -92.70
N GLN A 72 36.55 -87.56 -92.71
CA GLN A 72 37.34 -86.84 -93.75
C GLN A 72 38.54 -85.97 -93.23
N PRO A 73 39.52 -85.54 -94.09
CA PRO A 73 40.77 -84.86 -93.67
C PRO A 73 40.66 -83.41 -93.17
N GLY A 74 39.62 -82.65 -93.52
CA GLY A 74 39.43 -81.30 -92.98
C GLY A 74 39.17 -81.34 -91.46
N ASP A 75 38.42 -82.35 -91.02
CA ASP A 75 38.23 -82.66 -89.61
C ASP A 75 39.52 -83.14 -88.95
N TRP A 76 40.45 -83.79 -89.68
CA TRP A 76 41.76 -84.16 -89.12
C TRP A 76 42.60 -82.95 -88.72
N ASN A 77 42.71 -81.91 -89.56
CA ASN A 77 43.45 -80.69 -89.21
C ASN A 77 42.74 -79.89 -88.10
N ARG A 78 41.40 -79.89 -88.07
CA ARG A 78 40.61 -79.32 -86.97
C ARG A 78 40.84 -80.10 -85.66
N ILE A 79 40.87 -81.43 -85.71
CA ILE A 79 41.22 -82.31 -84.59
C ILE A 79 42.66 -82.00 -84.14
N GLN A 80 43.63 -81.90 -85.05
CA GLN A 80 45.03 -81.64 -84.73
C GLN A 80 45.27 -80.23 -84.14
N ASN A 81 44.54 -79.21 -84.60
CA ASN A 81 44.59 -77.86 -84.03
C ASN A 81 43.84 -77.78 -82.68
N SER A 82 42.75 -78.53 -82.50
CA SER A 82 42.10 -78.66 -81.18
C SER A 82 42.90 -79.49 -80.18
N LEU A 83 43.72 -80.46 -80.63
CA LEU A 83 44.66 -81.23 -79.82
C LEU A 83 45.90 -80.42 -79.42
N SER A 84 46.37 -79.51 -80.29
CA SER A 84 47.53 -78.64 -80.00
C SER A 84 47.17 -77.35 -79.25
N GLY A 85 45.88 -77.01 -79.15
CA GLY A 85 45.36 -75.97 -78.24
C GLY A 85 45.78 -74.53 -78.54
N TYR A 86 46.52 -74.26 -79.63
CA TYR A 86 47.10 -72.95 -79.92
C TYR A 86 46.63 -72.36 -81.26
N ASN A 87 45.49 -71.67 -81.23
CA ASN A 87 45.03 -70.83 -82.34
C ASN A 87 45.75 -69.48 -82.31
N LYS A 88 46.81 -69.34 -83.13
CA LYS A 88 47.65 -68.14 -83.21
C LYS A 88 46.88 -66.85 -83.54
N GLU A 89 45.78 -66.94 -84.28
CA GLU A 89 44.95 -65.78 -84.62
C GLU A 89 44.03 -65.34 -83.47
N GLU A 90 43.45 -66.30 -82.73
CA GLU A 90 42.67 -65.99 -81.52
C GLU A 90 43.54 -65.31 -80.46
N ALA A 91 44.76 -65.81 -80.23
CA ALA A 91 45.70 -65.20 -79.28
C ALA A 91 46.00 -63.73 -79.62
N ARG A 92 46.13 -63.41 -80.92
CA ARG A 92 46.36 -62.04 -81.40
C ARG A 92 45.12 -61.15 -81.21
N LEU A 93 43.92 -61.67 -81.45
CA LEU A 93 42.66 -60.95 -81.24
C LEU A 93 42.39 -60.69 -79.76
N ARG A 94 42.71 -61.65 -78.87
CA ARG A 94 42.64 -61.47 -77.41
C ARG A 94 43.63 -60.40 -76.94
N ALA A 95 44.89 -60.45 -77.37
CA ALA A 95 45.88 -59.43 -77.02
C ALA A 95 45.45 -58.01 -77.45
N LEU A 96 44.90 -57.84 -78.67
CA LEU A 96 44.36 -56.56 -79.12
C LEU A 96 43.11 -56.11 -78.33
N HIS A 97 42.30 -57.05 -77.84
CA HIS A 97 41.17 -56.75 -76.97
C HIS A 97 41.65 -56.29 -75.58
N GLU A 98 42.61 -57.02 -74.99
CA GLU A 98 43.24 -56.72 -73.70
C GLU A 98 43.97 -55.37 -73.73
N GLU A 99 44.73 -55.06 -74.78
CA GLU A 99 45.33 -53.72 -74.98
C GLU A 99 44.26 -52.62 -75.08
N ARG A 100 43.16 -52.87 -75.80
CA ARG A 100 42.07 -51.91 -75.93
C ARG A 100 41.32 -51.70 -74.62
N GLU A 101 41.13 -52.76 -73.83
CA GLU A 101 40.53 -52.67 -72.48
C GLU A 101 41.46 -51.98 -71.49
N ALA A 102 42.77 -52.26 -71.53
CA ALA A 102 43.76 -51.57 -70.72
C ALA A 102 43.78 -50.06 -71.03
N LEU A 103 43.81 -49.67 -72.32
CA LEU A 103 43.72 -48.27 -72.74
C LEU A 103 42.37 -47.64 -72.37
N HIS A 104 41.26 -48.39 -72.44
CA HIS A 104 39.94 -47.92 -72.01
C HIS A 104 39.86 -47.72 -70.49
N ASN A 105 40.52 -48.56 -69.71
CA ASN A 105 40.60 -48.43 -68.25
C ASN A 105 41.49 -47.26 -67.85
N LEU A 106 42.65 -47.06 -68.48
CA LEU A 106 43.49 -45.86 -68.31
C LEU A 106 42.72 -44.58 -68.71
N SER A 107 41.93 -44.63 -69.77
CA SER A 107 41.04 -43.53 -70.18
C SER A 107 39.95 -43.26 -69.13
N LYS A 108 39.29 -44.30 -68.59
CA LYS A 108 38.33 -44.15 -67.49
C LYS A 108 38.98 -43.55 -66.24
N GLU A 109 40.19 -43.99 -65.88
CA GLU A 109 40.89 -43.48 -64.69
C GLU A 109 41.31 -42.04 -64.84
N THR A 110 41.84 -41.64 -65.99
CA THR A 110 42.12 -40.22 -66.27
C THR A 110 40.84 -39.37 -66.26
N VAL A 111 39.75 -39.84 -66.87
CA VAL A 111 38.44 -39.15 -66.88
C VAL A 111 37.80 -39.04 -65.49
N LYS A 112 38.00 -39.99 -64.56
CA LYS A 112 37.52 -39.86 -63.16
C LYS A 112 38.08 -38.61 -62.45
N HIS A 113 39.28 -38.18 -62.83
CA HIS A 113 39.95 -37.00 -62.26
C HIS A 113 39.64 -35.72 -63.07
N TRP A 114 38.82 -35.79 -64.12
CA TRP A 114 38.39 -34.62 -64.88
C TRP A 114 37.18 -33.94 -64.23
N ASP A 115 37.47 -32.83 -63.57
CA ASP A 115 36.51 -31.94 -62.91
C ASP A 115 35.34 -31.45 -63.79
N ASN A 116 35.56 -31.41 -65.10
CA ASN A 116 34.59 -30.88 -66.07
C ASN A 116 33.62 -31.95 -66.64
N THR A 117 33.68 -33.19 -66.15
CA THR A 117 32.70 -34.24 -66.49
C THR A 117 31.34 -33.95 -65.86
N ILE A 118 30.25 -34.47 -66.46
CA ILE A 118 28.89 -34.32 -65.89
C ILE A 118 28.81 -34.94 -64.49
N GLU A 119 29.51 -36.05 -64.26
CA GLU A 119 29.60 -36.72 -62.96
C GLU A 119 30.42 -35.91 -61.95
N GLY A 120 31.61 -35.42 -62.33
CA GLY A 120 32.43 -34.52 -61.52
C GLY A 120 31.68 -33.24 -61.13
N GLN A 121 30.96 -32.61 -62.06
CA GLN A 121 30.12 -31.45 -61.77
C GLN A 121 28.94 -31.77 -60.83
N ARG A 122 28.34 -32.96 -60.94
CA ARG A 122 27.29 -33.41 -60.00
C ARG A 122 27.88 -33.64 -58.61
N LEU A 123 29.02 -34.31 -58.50
CA LEU A 123 29.72 -34.53 -57.23
C LEU A 123 30.13 -33.20 -56.58
N LYS A 124 30.70 -32.25 -57.33
CA LYS A 124 31.01 -30.91 -56.83
C LYS A 124 29.76 -30.15 -56.38
N LYS A 125 28.63 -30.25 -57.09
CA LYS A 125 27.35 -29.65 -56.65
C LYS A 125 26.82 -30.29 -55.35
N LEU A 126 26.94 -31.61 -55.20
CA LEU A 126 26.56 -32.32 -53.98
C LEU A 126 27.48 -31.98 -52.80
N GLN A 127 28.80 -31.93 -53.01
CA GLN A 127 29.78 -31.49 -52.00
C GLN A 127 29.56 -30.03 -51.60
N ALA A 128 29.37 -29.12 -52.57
CA ALA A 128 29.09 -27.71 -52.29
C ALA A 128 27.74 -27.49 -51.58
N ARG A 129 26.74 -28.34 -51.85
CA ARG A 129 25.48 -28.38 -51.11
C ARG A 129 25.71 -28.87 -49.68
N ARG A 130 26.42 -29.97 -49.49
CA ARG A 130 26.76 -30.52 -48.17
C ARG A 130 27.53 -29.51 -47.31
N ILE A 131 28.57 -28.87 -47.85
CA ILE A 131 29.35 -27.82 -47.19
C ILE A 131 28.48 -26.60 -46.83
N ARG A 132 27.41 -26.34 -47.59
CA ARG A 132 26.44 -25.28 -47.26
C ARG A 132 25.52 -25.73 -46.12
N GLU A 133 24.96 -26.93 -46.20
CA GLU A 133 24.10 -27.51 -45.16
C GLU A 133 24.86 -27.62 -43.82
N GLU A 134 26.11 -28.10 -43.83
CA GLU A 134 27.02 -28.14 -42.67
C GLU A 134 27.26 -26.73 -42.08
N LYS A 135 27.47 -25.71 -42.92
CA LYS A 135 27.60 -24.31 -42.45
C LYS A 135 26.31 -23.72 -41.89
N GLU A 136 25.19 -23.98 -42.53
CA GLU A 136 23.85 -23.56 -42.05
C GLU A 136 23.50 -24.25 -40.72
N GLU A 137 23.92 -25.50 -40.51
CA GLU A 137 23.80 -26.20 -39.22
C GLU A 137 24.75 -25.64 -38.16
N GLU A 138 26.02 -25.37 -38.50
CA GLU A 138 26.94 -24.68 -37.60
C GLU A 138 26.41 -23.30 -37.16
N GLU A 139 25.80 -22.54 -38.07
CA GLU A 139 25.19 -21.23 -37.77
C GLU A 139 23.99 -21.37 -36.84
N LYS A 140 23.11 -22.34 -37.05
CA LYS A 140 22.00 -22.66 -36.14
C LYS A 140 22.51 -23.06 -34.75
N VAL A 141 23.51 -23.94 -34.67
CA VAL A 141 24.12 -24.36 -33.40
C VAL A 141 24.78 -23.17 -32.68
N LYS A 142 25.41 -22.24 -33.39
CA LYS A 142 25.93 -20.98 -32.81
C LYS A 142 24.79 -20.13 -32.22
N ILE A 143 23.68 -19.98 -32.95
CA ILE A 143 22.48 -19.26 -32.49
C ILE A 143 21.88 -19.93 -31.24
N ASP A 144 21.71 -21.25 -31.23
CA ASP A 144 21.19 -22.00 -30.09
C ASP A 144 22.08 -21.83 -28.85
N ILE A 145 23.40 -21.86 -29.02
CA ILE A 145 24.39 -21.63 -27.94
C ILE A 145 24.30 -20.18 -27.42
N GLU A 146 24.11 -19.19 -28.30
CA GLU A 146 23.96 -17.79 -27.92
C GLU A 146 22.63 -17.51 -27.22
N GLU A 147 21.53 -18.08 -27.71
CA GLU A 147 20.24 -17.99 -27.05
C GLU A 147 20.26 -18.69 -25.70
N ALA A 148 20.82 -19.90 -25.59
CA ALA A 148 20.97 -20.60 -24.32
C ALA A 148 21.80 -19.77 -23.31
N LYS A 149 22.88 -19.10 -23.75
CA LYS A 149 23.64 -18.15 -22.92
C LYS A 149 22.78 -16.96 -22.49
N LEU A 150 21.95 -16.41 -23.38
CA LEU A 150 21.09 -15.26 -23.11
C LEU A 150 19.94 -15.62 -22.15
N GLN A 151 19.30 -16.78 -22.34
CA GLN A 151 18.29 -17.33 -21.43
C GLN A 151 18.90 -17.65 -20.06
N ALA A 152 20.09 -18.25 -20.01
CA ALA A 152 20.81 -18.49 -18.76
C ALA A 152 21.17 -17.18 -18.02
N LYS A 153 21.60 -16.13 -18.74
CA LYS A 153 21.80 -14.79 -18.17
C LYS A 153 20.50 -14.20 -17.61
N LYS A 154 19.41 -14.17 -18.38
CA LYS A 154 18.08 -13.72 -17.91
C LYS A 154 17.62 -14.48 -16.66
N ARG A 155 17.80 -15.81 -16.63
CA ARG A 155 17.47 -16.64 -15.46
C ARG A 155 18.35 -16.28 -14.26
N LYS A 156 19.66 -16.08 -14.46
CA LYS A 156 20.58 -15.65 -13.40
C LYS A 156 20.20 -14.27 -12.85
N GLU A 157 19.96 -13.29 -13.71
CA GLU A 157 19.52 -11.94 -13.35
C GLU A 157 18.18 -11.95 -12.59
N ALA A 158 17.22 -12.77 -13.02
CA ALA A 158 15.95 -12.96 -12.30
C ALA A 158 16.15 -13.56 -10.90
N ILE A 159 17.03 -14.55 -10.76
CA ILE A 159 17.39 -15.16 -9.47
C ILE A 159 18.11 -14.15 -8.56
N GLU A 160 19.06 -13.37 -9.10
CA GLU A 160 19.78 -12.33 -8.33
C GLU A 160 18.83 -11.19 -7.90
N ARG A 161 17.87 -10.81 -8.76
CA ARG A 161 16.80 -9.87 -8.41
C ARG A 161 15.87 -10.42 -7.33
N ALA A 162 15.50 -11.70 -7.40
CA ALA A 162 14.70 -12.34 -6.35
C ALA A 162 15.45 -12.40 -5.01
N LYS A 163 16.73 -12.82 -5.03
CA LYS A 163 17.60 -12.85 -3.84
C LYS A 163 17.76 -11.48 -3.19
N THR A 164 18.01 -10.44 -3.97
CA THR A 164 18.14 -9.06 -3.45
C THR A 164 16.82 -8.54 -2.89
N GLN A 165 15.67 -8.87 -3.49
CA GLN A 165 14.35 -8.54 -2.94
C GLN A 165 14.07 -9.28 -1.62
N GLN A 166 14.34 -10.59 -1.55
CA GLN A 166 14.20 -11.38 -0.31
C GLN A 166 15.10 -10.83 0.81
N TYR A 167 16.36 -10.54 0.51
CA TYR A 167 17.30 -9.93 1.46
C TYR A 167 16.81 -8.57 1.97
N TYR A 168 16.26 -7.71 1.10
CA TYR A 168 15.66 -6.43 1.49
C TYR A 168 14.34 -6.58 2.27
N GLN A 169 13.65 -7.72 2.15
CA GLN A 169 12.46 -8.04 2.94
C GLN A 169 12.79 -8.54 4.35
N THR A 170 14.06 -8.82 4.69
CA THR A 170 14.45 -9.14 6.08
C THR A 170 14.28 -7.91 6.98
N ASP A 171 13.76 -8.10 8.20
CA ASP A 171 13.48 -6.98 9.11
C ASP A 171 14.76 -6.25 9.57
N ARG A 172 15.88 -6.98 9.57
CA ARG A 172 17.23 -6.44 9.80
C ARG A 172 17.59 -5.38 8.76
N VAL A 173 17.39 -5.69 7.48
CA VAL A 173 17.67 -4.78 6.37
C VAL A 173 16.63 -3.66 6.28
N LYS A 174 15.32 -3.94 6.47
CA LYS A 174 14.29 -2.89 6.54
C LYS A 174 14.61 -1.82 7.60
N THR A 175 15.00 -2.25 8.80
CA THR A 175 15.38 -1.34 9.90
C THR A 175 16.60 -0.50 9.52
N PHE A 176 17.59 -1.10 8.85
CA PHE A 176 18.77 -0.40 8.35
C PHE A 176 18.46 0.57 7.19
N HIS A 177 17.54 0.23 6.29
CA HIS A 177 17.05 1.15 5.24
C HIS A 177 16.24 2.32 5.82
N GLY A 178 15.43 2.09 6.85
CA GLY A 178 14.78 3.18 7.61
C GLY A 178 15.79 4.13 8.23
N ALA A 179 16.88 3.59 8.79
CA ALA A 179 18.00 4.41 9.28
C ALA A 179 18.75 5.13 8.14
N MET A 180 18.90 4.52 6.96
CA MET A 180 19.49 5.14 5.77
C MET A 180 18.67 6.35 5.31
N LEU A 181 17.35 6.20 5.15
CA LEU A 181 16.44 7.28 4.80
C LEU A 181 16.54 8.44 5.81
N LEU A 182 16.63 8.14 7.11
CA LEU A 182 16.84 9.17 8.13
C LEU A 182 18.15 9.96 7.93
N THR A 183 19.25 9.33 7.46
CA THR A 183 20.48 10.08 7.14
C THR A 183 20.33 11.04 5.97
N GLU A 184 19.46 10.72 5.01
CA GLU A 184 19.16 11.59 3.87
C GLU A 184 18.29 12.76 4.31
N VAL A 185 17.21 12.49 5.05
CA VAL A 185 16.34 13.50 5.66
C VAL A 185 17.12 14.47 6.56
N MET A 186 18.11 13.98 7.32
CA MET A 186 18.97 14.86 8.13
C MET A 186 19.80 15.81 7.25
N LYS A 187 20.38 15.34 6.14
CA LYS A 187 21.14 16.18 5.21
C LYS A 187 20.26 17.20 4.48
N GLU A 188 19.06 16.80 4.06
CA GLU A 188 18.07 17.72 3.50
C GLU A 188 17.64 18.78 4.53
N ARG A 189 17.47 18.39 5.81
CA ARG A 189 17.12 19.32 6.87
C ARG A 189 18.22 20.36 7.13
N GLU A 190 19.48 19.96 7.09
CA GLU A 190 20.61 20.90 7.14
C GLU A 190 20.60 21.87 5.95
N ALA A 191 20.29 21.40 4.74
CA ALA A 191 20.15 22.26 3.56
C ALA A 191 18.98 23.26 3.71
N GLN A 192 17.82 22.82 4.21
CA GLN A 192 16.68 23.70 4.53
C GLN A 192 17.05 24.77 5.56
N VAL A 193 17.80 24.42 6.62
CA VAL A 193 18.26 25.37 7.63
C VAL A 193 19.24 26.38 7.04
N LYS A 194 20.20 25.94 6.22
CA LYS A 194 21.12 26.82 5.48
C LYS A 194 20.36 27.79 4.57
N MET A 195 19.37 27.31 3.81
CA MET A 195 18.50 28.14 2.96
C MET A 195 17.71 29.17 3.77
N LYS A 196 17.07 28.76 4.87
CA LYS A 196 16.30 29.67 5.74
C LYS A 196 17.18 30.75 6.36
N ASN A 197 18.38 30.39 6.82
CA ASN A 197 19.34 31.37 7.36
C ASN A 197 19.80 32.37 6.29
N SER A 198 19.98 31.92 5.04
CA SER A 198 20.30 32.79 3.90
C SER A 198 19.17 33.77 3.58
N GLN A 199 17.91 33.30 3.57
CA GLN A 199 16.72 34.14 3.38
C GLN A 199 16.63 35.23 4.48
N VAL A 200 16.73 34.83 5.75
CA VAL A 200 16.73 35.78 6.89
C VAL A 200 17.86 36.80 6.79
N ASN A 201 19.03 36.42 6.25
CA ASN A 201 20.13 37.36 6.03
C ASN A 201 19.84 38.34 4.87
N ALA A 202 19.26 37.87 3.76
CA ALA A 202 18.83 38.71 2.65
C ALA A 202 17.74 39.72 3.07
N ASP A 203 16.79 39.29 3.91
CA ASP A 203 15.74 40.14 4.46
C ASP A 203 16.33 41.22 5.38
N LYS A 204 17.26 40.87 6.27
CA LYS A 204 18.00 41.87 7.09
C LYS A 204 18.71 42.92 6.23
N ILE A 205 19.34 42.51 5.12
CA ILE A 205 20.01 43.45 4.19
C ILE A 205 18.98 44.38 3.53
N ARG A 206 17.82 43.85 3.14
CA ARG A 206 16.70 44.59 2.55
C ARG A 206 16.13 45.60 3.54
N ASP A 207 15.87 45.20 4.78
CA ASP A 207 15.35 46.06 5.84
C ASP A 207 16.33 47.19 6.18
N GLN A 208 17.64 46.88 6.26
CA GLN A 208 18.69 47.88 6.42
C GLN A 208 18.79 48.87 5.24
N HIS A 209 18.44 48.44 4.03
CA HIS A 209 18.34 49.33 2.86
C HIS A 209 17.09 50.23 2.97
N MET A 210 15.94 49.67 3.31
CA MET A 210 14.69 50.42 3.49
C MET A 210 14.79 51.46 4.63
N MET A 211 15.39 51.11 5.77
CA MET A 211 15.67 52.07 6.84
C MET A 211 16.61 53.19 6.39
N ARG A 212 17.62 52.90 5.57
CA ARG A 212 18.51 53.93 4.99
C ARG A 212 17.76 54.87 4.05
N LEU A 213 16.82 54.35 3.26
CA LEU A 213 15.97 55.16 2.38
C LEU A 213 15.03 56.08 3.20
N GLN A 214 14.33 55.52 4.20
CA GLN A 214 13.46 56.30 5.08
C GLN A 214 14.22 57.40 5.84
N LYS A 215 15.42 57.12 6.35
CA LYS A 215 16.26 58.14 7.00
C LYS A 215 16.60 59.30 6.04
N ARG A 216 17.00 59.01 4.80
CA ARG A 216 17.23 60.05 3.78
C ARG A 216 15.99 60.87 3.49
N GLN A 217 14.83 60.22 3.29
CA GLN A 217 13.56 60.92 3.05
C GLN A 217 13.17 61.83 4.23
N TYR A 218 13.39 61.38 5.47
CA TYR A 218 13.13 62.17 6.67
C TYR A 218 14.10 63.36 6.81
N GLU A 219 15.40 63.16 6.54
CA GLU A 219 16.41 64.23 6.49
C GLU A 219 16.10 65.26 5.38
N GLU A 220 15.63 64.81 4.22
CA GLU A 220 15.20 65.67 3.12
C GLU A 220 13.94 66.46 3.47
N ALA A 221 12.95 65.84 4.12
CA ALA A 221 11.76 66.51 4.60
C ALA A 221 12.11 67.60 5.63
N ILE A 222 12.96 67.31 6.61
CA ILE A 222 13.48 68.31 7.56
C ILE A 222 14.17 69.47 6.81
N ARG A 223 15.02 69.16 5.83
CA ARG A 223 15.74 70.18 5.05
C ARG A 223 14.79 71.04 4.21
N GLN A 224 13.72 70.47 3.66
CA GLN A 224 12.68 71.22 2.95
C GLN A 224 11.89 72.11 3.91
N ASP A 225 11.52 71.61 5.08
CA ASP A 225 10.72 72.36 6.04
C ASP A 225 11.54 73.51 6.66
N GLN A 226 12.83 73.31 6.92
CA GLN A 226 13.79 74.37 7.26
C GLN A 226 13.88 75.44 6.16
N LYS A 227 13.97 75.06 4.88
CA LYS A 227 13.94 76.02 3.76
C LYS A 227 12.62 76.80 3.70
N ASN A 228 11.49 76.14 3.93
CA ASN A 228 10.17 76.77 3.92
C ASN A 228 9.95 77.67 5.14
N ALA A 229 10.52 77.34 6.30
CA ALA A 229 10.54 78.19 7.47
C ALA A 229 11.41 79.44 7.24
N LEU A 230 12.59 79.29 6.61
CA LEU A 230 13.47 80.40 6.25
C LEU A 230 12.82 81.35 5.23
N LYS A 231 12.15 80.82 4.20
CA LYS A 231 11.34 81.62 3.27
C LYS A 231 10.28 82.42 4.04
N ARG A 232 9.41 81.74 4.81
CA ARG A 232 8.39 82.39 5.64
C ARG A 232 8.96 83.39 6.65
N TYR A 233 10.21 83.28 7.06
CA TYR A 233 10.89 84.30 7.88
C TYR A 233 11.28 85.53 7.05
N ASN A 234 11.92 85.33 5.89
CA ASN A 234 12.27 86.41 4.97
C ASN A 234 11.03 87.16 4.46
N ASP A 235 10.00 86.45 3.98
CA ASP A 235 8.76 87.05 3.47
C ASP A 235 8.09 87.96 4.52
N ARG A 236 8.13 87.55 5.81
CA ARG A 236 7.60 88.36 6.93
C ARG A 236 8.50 89.56 7.26
N ARG A 237 9.82 89.42 7.15
CA ARG A 237 10.78 90.52 7.31
C ARG A 237 10.59 91.57 6.22
N ASP A 238 10.42 91.14 4.97
CA ASP A 238 10.27 92.02 3.81
C ASP A 238 8.91 92.73 3.84
N LEU A 239 7.83 92.01 4.21
CA LEU A 239 6.52 92.61 4.49
C LEU A 239 6.59 93.65 5.62
N SER A 240 7.29 93.35 6.72
CA SER A 240 7.47 94.29 7.83
C SER A 240 8.26 95.53 7.40
N ALA A 241 9.27 95.40 6.54
CA ALA A 241 10.01 96.53 5.99
C ALA A 241 9.13 97.39 5.08
N PHE A 242 8.30 96.78 4.24
CA PHE A 242 7.34 97.47 3.38
C PHE A 242 6.26 98.22 4.19
N GLN A 243 5.71 97.60 5.23
CA GLN A 243 4.74 98.24 6.13
C GLN A 243 5.32 99.45 6.85
N LEU A 244 6.58 99.40 7.28
CA LEU A 244 7.28 100.55 7.86
C LEU A 244 7.42 101.70 6.86
N LEU A 245 7.68 101.40 5.58
CA LEU A 245 7.72 102.40 4.51
C LEU A 245 6.34 103.06 4.29
N GLN A 246 5.27 102.27 4.20
CA GLN A 246 3.91 102.81 4.09
C GLN A 246 3.53 103.72 5.27
N ILE A 247 4.01 103.40 6.48
CA ILE A 247 3.80 104.24 7.66
C ILE A 247 4.56 105.57 7.54
N SER A 248 5.82 105.57 7.04
CA SER A 248 6.52 106.83 6.78
C SER A 248 5.83 107.68 5.72
N ASP A 249 5.41 107.07 4.61
CA ASP A 249 4.74 107.78 3.51
C ASP A 249 3.43 108.44 3.99
N HIS A 250 2.59 107.72 4.74
CA HIS A 250 1.36 108.27 5.32
C HIS A 250 1.62 109.36 6.38
N ILE A 251 2.73 109.30 7.12
CA ILE A 251 3.14 110.38 8.05
C ILE A 251 3.54 111.63 7.25
N GLU A 252 4.28 111.47 6.15
CA GLU A 252 4.66 112.58 5.28
C GLU A 252 3.43 113.22 4.61
N GLU A 253 2.53 112.43 4.03
CA GLU A 253 1.25 112.88 3.46
C GLU A 253 0.41 113.64 4.51
N SER A 254 0.25 113.09 5.72
CA SER A 254 -0.45 113.77 6.82
C SER A 254 0.22 115.08 7.22
N SER A 255 1.56 115.16 7.14
CA SER A 255 2.30 116.40 7.40
C SER A 255 2.07 117.46 6.30
N LEU A 256 1.89 117.03 5.05
CA LEU A 256 1.61 117.90 3.90
C LEU A 256 0.16 118.39 3.94
N ALA A 257 -0.80 117.52 4.24
CA ALA A 257 -2.21 117.88 4.42
C ALA A 257 -2.39 118.95 5.51
N LYS A 258 -1.77 118.77 6.69
CA LYS A 258 -1.78 119.77 7.78
C LYS A 258 -1.15 121.11 7.38
N LYS A 259 -0.13 121.11 6.51
CA LYS A 259 0.46 122.34 5.96
C LYS A 259 -0.52 123.03 5.01
N ALA A 260 -1.25 122.29 4.19
CA ALA A 260 -2.28 122.83 3.29
C ALA A 260 -3.45 123.44 4.08
N GLU A 261 -4.03 122.70 5.04
CA GLU A 261 -5.09 123.18 5.94
C GLU A 261 -4.69 124.47 6.67
N LEU A 262 -3.43 124.58 7.12
CA LEU A 262 -2.92 125.79 7.77
C LEU A 262 -2.86 126.99 6.82
N GLN A 263 -2.57 126.79 5.53
CA GLN A 263 -2.56 127.87 4.54
C GLN A 263 -3.98 128.26 4.14
N GLU A 264 -4.87 127.29 3.92
CA GLU A 264 -6.30 127.56 3.67
C GLU A 264 -6.94 128.32 4.84
N GLY A 265 -6.67 127.90 6.08
CA GLY A 265 -7.14 128.60 7.28
C GLY A 265 -6.63 130.04 7.42
N LYS A 266 -5.44 130.37 6.89
CA LYS A 266 -4.96 131.75 6.80
C LYS A 266 -5.68 132.54 5.70
N ASN A 267 -5.87 131.93 4.53
CA ASN A 267 -6.57 132.55 3.41
C ASN A 267 -8.02 132.88 3.76
N VAL A 268 -8.72 131.97 4.46
CA VAL A 268 -10.09 132.19 4.95
C VAL A 268 -10.14 133.34 5.96
N LYS A 269 -9.17 133.45 6.88
CA LYS A 269 -9.08 134.60 7.80
C LYS A 269 -8.94 135.93 7.05
N GLN A 270 -8.03 136.00 6.08
CA GLN A 270 -7.84 137.19 5.25
C GLN A 270 -9.12 137.57 4.48
N GLN A 271 -9.84 136.59 3.95
CA GLN A 271 -11.13 136.81 3.27
C GLN A 271 -12.21 137.35 4.21
N ILE A 272 -12.28 136.85 5.45
CA ILE A 272 -13.20 137.34 6.49
C ILE A 272 -12.86 138.80 6.85
N GLU A 273 -11.59 139.11 7.12
CA GLU A 273 -11.13 140.47 7.43
C GLU A 273 -11.47 141.47 6.30
N MET A 274 -11.27 141.08 5.04
CA MET A 274 -11.68 141.89 3.88
C MET A 274 -13.20 142.08 3.79
N TYR A 275 -13.99 141.04 4.09
CA TYR A 275 -15.46 141.11 4.06
C TYR A 275 -16.01 141.99 5.18
N GLU A 276 -15.46 141.91 6.39
CA GLU A 276 -15.85 142.77 7.52
C GLU A 276 -15.56 144.26 7.23
N ALA A 277 -14.39 144.57 6.65
CA ALA A 277 -14.06 145.92 6.22
C ALA A 277 -15.04 146.44 5.14
N ALA A 278 -15.38 145.62 4.14
CA ALA A 278 -16.35 145.98 3.10
C ALA A 278 -17.77 146.21 3.69
N LYS A 279 -18.19 145.38 4.64
CA LYS A 279 -19.47 145.52 5.35
C LYS A 279 -19.55 146.84 6.13
N ALA A 280 -18.49 147.20 6.85
CA ALA A 280 -18.42 148.45 7.60
C ALA A 280 -18.58 149.69 6.68
N ALA A 281 -17.93 149.69 5.51
CA ALA A 281 -18.05 150.76 4.52
C ALA A 281 -19.49 150.90 3.97
N ILE A 282 -20.19 149.78 3.72
CA ILE A 282 -21.59 149.78 3.28
C ILE A 282 -22.52 150.34 4.39
N GLU A 283 -22.23 150.03 5.65
CA GLU A 283 -23.04 150.48 6.79
C GLU A 283 -22.87 151.98 7.08
N GLU A 284 -21.68 152.55 6.81
CA GLU A 284 -21.47 153.99 6.85
C GLU A 284 -22.26 154.73 5.76
N GLN A 285 -22.33 154.20 4.53
CA GLN A 285 -23.15 154.79 3.46
C GLN A 285 -24.63 154.77 3.82
N LYS A 286 -25.15 153.64 4.33
CA LYS A 286 -26.55 153.54 4.78
C LYS A 286 -26.92 154.54 5.89
N ARG A 287 -25.98 154.95 6.75
CA ARG A 287 -26.23 156.02 7.74
C ARG A 287 -26.42 157.39 7.08
N LYS A 288 -25.73 157.68 5.98
CA LYS A 288 -25.85 158.95 5.24
C LYS A 288 -27.19 159.01 4.51
N ASP A 289 -27.57 157.95 3.81
CA ASP A 289 -28.86 157.83 3.12
C ASP A 289 -30.06 157.98 4.09
N LYS A 290 -29.97 157.34 5.26
CA LYS A 290 -31.04 157.38 6.27
C LYS A 290 -31.21 158.77 6.91
N ALA A 291 -30.19 159.61 6.90
CA ALA A 291 -30.29 160.99 7.36
C ALA A 291 -31.09 161.85 6.37
N ALA A 292 -30.79 161.74 5.06
CA ALA A 292 -31.53 162.44 4.00
C ALA A 292 -33.02 162.04 3.98
N LEU A 293 -33.32 160.74 4.03
CA LEU A 293 -34.70 160.23 4.04
C LEU A 293 -35.54 160.74 5.24
N MET A 294 -34.89 161.05 6.37
CA MET A 294 -35.58 161.59 7.56
C MET A 294 -36.03 163.04 7.36
N GLU A 295 -35.33 163.80 6.52
CA GLU A 295 -35.68 165.18 6.16
C GLU A 295 -36.95 165.19 5.28
N ASP A 296 -36.97 164.38 4.22
CA ASP A 296 -38.15 164.19 3.35
C ASP A 296 -39.38 163.69 4.10
N HIS A 297 -39.22 162.77 5.06
CA HIS A 297 -40.35 162.21 5.80
C HIS A 297 -41.05 163.23 6.71
N LYS A 298 -40.33 164.24 7.24
CA LYS A 298 -40.95 165.33 8.00
C LYS A 298 -41.88 166.17 7.14
N TYR A 299 -41.52 166.40 5.88
CA TYR A 299 -42.36 167.11 4.91
C TYR A 299 -43.65 166.33 4.60
N HIS A 300 -43.57 164.99 4.51
CA HIS A 300 -44.74 164.15 4.25
C HIS A 300 -45.71 164.00 5.43
N LEU A 301 -45.24 163.95 6.68
CA LEU A 301 -46.12 163.71 7.84
C LEU A 301 -47.17 164.80 8.03
N ALA A 302 -46.82 166.06 7.77
CA ALA A 302 -47.76 167.20 7.85
C ALA A 302 -48.99 167.03 6.94
N ASN A 303 -48.87 166.30 5.83
CA ASN A 303 -49.99 166.01 4.93
C ASN A 303 -50.86 164.82 5.38
N ARG A 304 -50.33 163.89 6.20
CA ARG A 304 -51.00 162.60 6.49
C ARG A 304 -52.01 162.65 7.62
N GLU A 305 -51.83 163.52 8.62
CA GLU A 305 -52.80 163.64 9.74
C GLU A 305 -54.21 164.05 9.26
N ARG A 306 -54.31 164.60 8.05
CA ARG A 306 -55.56 164.95 7.38
C ARG A 306 -56.44 163.75 6.98
N LEU A 307 -55.90 162.53 6.89
CA LEU A 307 -56.59 161.34 6.34
C LEU A 307 -57.10 160.34 7.39
N ARG A 308 -56.46 160.24 8.57
CA ARG A 308 -56.63 159.07 9.47
C ARG A 308 -57.95 159.01 10.25
N LYS A 309 -58.95 159.85 9.94
CA LYS A 309 -60.19 159.96 10.72
C LYS A 309 -61.35 159.07 10.23
N GLU A 310 -61.12 158.17 9.26
CA GLU A 310 -62.20 157.51 8.49
C GLU A 310 -62.39 155.98 8.68
N GLU A 311 -61.44 155.21 9.23
CA GLU A 311 -61.33 153.76 8.88
C GLU A 311 -61.71 152.68 9.95
N GLN A 312 -62.19 153.05 11.14
CA GLN A 312 -61.96 152.23 12.36
C GLN A 312 -63.02 151.17 12.81
N GLN A 313 -63.83 150.54 11.92
CA GLN A 313 -65.10 149.85 12.34
C GLN A 313 -65.33 148.37 11.85
N ARG A 314 -64.75 147.28 12.45
CA ARG A 314 -64.86 145.86 11.91
C ARG A 314 -65.04 144.54 12.78
N GLN A 315 -64.03 143.66 12.99
CA GLN A 315 -64.13 142.14 13.03
C GLN A 315 -63.48 141.35 14.23
N GLU A 316 -63.83 140.04 14.42
CA GLU A 316 -63.22 138.99 15.30
C GLU A 316 -63.67 137.52 14.89
N GLU A 317 -62.92 136.43 15.22
CA GLU A 317 -63.06 135.04 14.65
C GLU A 317 -62.81 133.79 15.61
N GLU A 318 -62.61 132.53 15.12
CA GLU A 318 -62.92 131.19 15.76
C GLU A 318 -61.79 130.07 15.79
N GLU A 319 -61.92 128.95 16.58
CA GLU A 319 -60.96 127.77 16.63
C GLU A 319 -61.50 126.42 17.29
N GLU A 320 -60.65 125.35 17.33
CA GLU A 320 -60.66 123.99 18.04
C GLU A 320 -61.38 122.70 17.49
N GLU A 321 -60.89 121.48 17.88
CA GLU A 321 -61.36 120.11 17.43
C GLU A 321 -61.00 118.85 18.34
N ILE A 322 -61.32 117.56 18.00
CA ILE A 322 -61.49 116.38 18.92
C ILE A 322 -60.60 115.10 18.66
N ARG A 323 -60.43 114.19 19.65
CA ARG A 323 -59.26 113.24 19.80
C ARG A 323 -59.56 111.94 20.64
N GLN A 324 -59.41 110.67 20.14
CA GLN A 324 -59.53 109.39 20.94
C GLN A 324 -59.19 108.04 20.18
N PHE A 325 -58.87 106.88 20.85
CA PHE A 325 -59.09 105.48 20.30
C PHE A 325 -59.05 104.18 21.21
N ALA A 326 -58.02 103.29 21.20
CA ALA A 326 -58.19 101.80 21.08
C ALA A 326 -57.65 100.81 22.21
N ASN A 327 -57.75 99.46 22.01
CA ASN A 327 -57.34 98.38 22.97
C ASN A 327 -56.95 96.97 22.35
N ALA A 328 -56.74 95.88 23.15
CA ALA A 328 -56.03 94.62 22.76
C ALA A 328 -56.62 93.22 23.22
N LYS A 329 -55.87 92.08 23.05
CA LYS A 329 -56.40 90.67 22.92
C LYS A 329 -55.37 89.52 23.25
N LYS A 330 -55.67 88.43 24.02
CA LYS A 330 -54.60 87.46 24.51
C LYS A 330 -54.88 86.01 25.10
N LYS A 331 -56.03 85.30 24.94
CA LYS A 331 -56.47 84.28 25.96
C LYS A 331 -56.62 82.76 25.62
N MET A 332 -56.14 82.22 24.49
CA MET A 332 -56.63 80.91 23.99
C MET A 332 -56.20 79.60 24.73
N ALA A 333 -55.11 78.94 24.36
CA ALA A 333 -55.01 77.46 24.47
C ALA A 333 -54.19 76.91 25.65
N LYS A 334 -54.72 75.87 26.33
CA LYS A 334 -54.03 75.11 27.42
C LYS A 334 -54.56 73.65 27.65
N MET A 335 -55.20 72.99 26.67
CA MET A 335 -56.24 71.95 26.94
C MET A 335 -56.10 70.55 26.28
N ARG A 336 -54.91 69.90 26.15
CA ARG A 336 -54.80 68.59 25.42
C ARG A 336 -53.74 67.55 25.90
N LYS A 337 -53.61 67.17 27.18
CA LYS A 337 -52.45 66.33 27.60
C LYS A 337 -52.68 65.13 28.57
N GLU A 338 -53.89 64.58 28.70
CA GLU A 338 -54.24 63.83 29.94
C GLU A 338 -54.86 62.41 29.87
N LYS A 339 -55.13 61.78 28.71
CA LYS A 339 -56.14 60.68 28.70
C LYS A 339 -55.64 59.21 28.66
N GLU A 340 -54.36 58.88 28.44
CA GLU A 340 -53.90 57.49 28.23
C GLU A 340 -52.69 57.06 29.08
N LEU A 341 -52.88 56.06 29.97
CA LEU A 341 -51.80 55.26 30.60
C LEU A 341 -52.29 53.92 31.23
N GLU A 342 -53.48 53.40 30.88
CA GLU A 342 -54.30 52.66 31.87
C GLU A 342 -54.71 51.20 31.55
N LEU A 343 -54.07 50.49 30.61
CA LEU A 343 -54.50 49.12 30.26
C LEU A 343 -53.39 48.04 30.26
N PHE A 344 -53.64 47.05 31.12
CA PHE A 344 -53.19 45.65 31.03
C PHE A 344 -51.81 45.26 31.58
N ASN A 345 -51.64 45.54 32.87
CA ASN A 345 -50.82 44.70 33.77
C ASN A 345 -51.05 43.19 33.57
N ALA A 346 -49.96 42.44 33.54
CA ALA A 346 -49.71 41.21 34.29
C ALA A 346 -50.93 40.37 34.73
N PHE A 347 -51.20 39.26 34.01
CA PHE A 347 -51.97 38.14 34.54
C PHE A 347 -51.26 36.79 34.34
N GLN A 348 -50.22 36.59 35.15
CA GLN A 348 -49.74 35.29 35.67
C GLN A 348 -49.11 34.29 34.66
N GLU A 349 -48.03 33.57 35.00
CA GLU A 349 -47.72 32.83 36.24
C GLU A 349 -48.75 31.74 36.62
N HIS A 350 -49.01 30.80 35.71
CA HIS A 350 -49.66 29.54 36.11
C HIS A 350 -48.86 28.32 35.66
N THR A 351 -47.86 27.99 36.49
CA THR A 351 -47.49 26.63 36.91
C THR A 351 -47.65 25.51 35.87
N GLU A 352 -46.61 24.73 35.58
CA GLU A 352 -46.18 23.65 36.47
C GLU A 352 -44.95 22.93 35.90
N ARG A 353 -44.48 21.91 36.64
CA ARG A 353 -43.60 20.81 36.22
C ARG A 353 -42.10 20.98 36.46
N MET A 354 -41.84 21.69 37.56
CA MET A 354 -41.04 21.13 38.67
C MET A 354 -41.73 19.89 39.33
N ARG A 355 -42.18 18.94 38.51
CA ARG A 355 -42.64 17.59 38.85
C ARG A 355 -41.76 16.63 38.04
N LYS A 356 -40.47 16.59 38.40
CA LYS A 356 -39.87 15.56 39.28
C LYS A 356 -39.68 14.26 38.50
N LYS A 357 -38.44 13.86 38.22
CA LYS A 357 -37.58 13.13 39.17
C LYS A 357 -38.32 11.94 39.80
N LEU A 358 -38.40 10.84 39.04
CA LEU A 358 -38.55 9.46 39.51
C LEU A 358 -38.49 8.49 38.31
N HIS A 359 -37.34 8.46 37.63
CA HIS A 359 -37.06 7.40 36.64
C HIS A 359 -35.58 7.00 36.52
N ASP A 360 -34.66 7.70 37.19
CA ASP A 360 -33.39 7.08 37.54
C ASP A 360 -33.64 5.95 38.56
N GLN A 361 -33.05 4.79 38.28
CA GLN A 361 -32.92 3.60 39.16
C GLN A 361 -34.12 2.62 39.27
N MET A 362 -34.38 1.87 38.19
CA MET A 362 -34.68 0.42 38.24
C MET A 362 -34.07 -0.21 36.97
N VAL A 363 -32.74 -0.34 36.88
CA VAL A 363 -31.90 -1.40 37.47
C VAL A 363 -32.22 -2.80 36.90
N GLN A 364 -31.13 -3.40 36.42
CA GLN A 364 -30.94 -4.54 35.53
C GLN A 364 -30.94 -5.91 36.27
N LYS A 365 -31.06 -7.03 35.52
CA LYS A 365 -30.70 -8.46 35.86
C LYS A 365 -31.75 -9.28 36.67
N VAL A 366 -31.86 -10.62 36.61
CA VAL A 366 -31.28 -11.74 35.78
C VAL A 366 -32.09 -13.05 35.97
N ASP A 367 -32.11 -13.90 34.93
CA ASP A 367 -32.24 -15.38 34.77
C ASP A 367 -33.14 -16.31 35.65
N ASP A 368 -33.30 -17.54 35.13
CA ASP A 368 -34.20 -18.65 35.53
C ASP A 368 -33.71 -19.53 36.73
N GLU A 369 -34.60 -20.34 37.31
CA GLU A 369 -34.52 -21.83 37.26
C GLU A 369 -35.73 -22.54 37.91
N ASP A 370 -35.94 -23.82 37.55
CA ASP A 370 -36.92 -24.75 38.12
C ASP A 370 -36.57 -25.18 39.55
N ASP A 371 -37.57 -25.34 40.45
CA ASP A 371 -37.61 -26.44 41.46
C ASP A 371 -38.83 -26.34 42.43
N ARG A 372 -40.00 -26.88 42.04
CA ARG A 372 -41.08 -27.16 43.04
C ARG A 372 -42.21 -28.14 42.67
N ILE A 373 -41.92 -29.31 42.07
CA ILE A 373 -42.91 -30.43 42.06
C ILE A 373 -42.29 -31.72 42.62
N ALA A 374 -42.37 -31.84 43.95
CA ALA A 374 -42.07 -33.09 44.67
C ALA A 374 -43.33 -33.56 45.43
N LYS A 375 -43.91 -34.70 45.03
CA LYS A 375 -44.64 -35.69 45.87
C LYS A 375 -45.45 -36.71 45.04
N ALA A 376 -45.01 -37.97 45.01
CA ALA A 376 -45.85 -39.16 44.76
C ALA A 376 -45.14 -40.42 45.31
N LEU A 377 -45.66 -41.04 46.37
CA LEU A 377 -45.10 -42.25 47.02
C LEU A 377 -46.20 -43.07 47.72
N ALA A 378 -45.95 -44.39 47.87
CA ALA A 378 -46.46 -45.33 48.88
C ALA A 378 -47.86 -46.01 48.73
N GLU A 379 -47.94 -47.11 47.94
CA GLU A 379 -49.03 -48.13 48.07
C GLU A 379 -48.69 -49.51 47.41
N ARG A 380 -47.97 -50.47 48.07
CA ARG A 380 -47.89 -51.90 47.59
C ARG A 380 -47.23 -52.99 48.51
N GLU A 381 -47.78 -53.43 49.66
CA GLU A 381 -47.10 -54.51 50.45
C GLU A 381 -47.94 -55.40 51.43
N ALA A 382 -48.89 -56.26 50.98
CA ALA A 382 -49.70 -57.08 51.94
C ALA A 382 -50.40 -58.40 51.45
N LYS A 383 -49.69 -59.45 50.99
CA LYS A 383 -50.30 -60.80 50.72
C LYS A 383 -49.30 -61.97 50.87
N ARG A 384 -49.69 -63.09 51.52
CA ARG A 384 -48.91 -64.36 51.45
C ARG A 384 -49.66 -65.71 51.62
N GLU A 385 -49.62 -66.37 52.79
CA GLU A 385 -49.33 -67.83 52.89
C GLU A 385 -50.38 -68.68 53.66
N ALA A 386 -50.69 -69.89 53.16
CA ALA A 386 -51.50 -70.99 53.78
C ALA A 386 -51.34 -72.32 52.98
N GLU A 387 -51.86 -73.47 53.49
CA GLU A 387 -52.10 -74.81 52.84
C GLU A 387 -51.05 -75.97 52.94
N GLU A 388 -51.50 -77.27 53.01
CA GLU A 388 -50.62 -78.48 52.96
C GLU A 388 -51.22 -79.91 52.66
N ARG A 389 -52.09 -80.52 53.50
CA ARG A 389 -51.84 -81.91 54.02
C ARG A 389 -52.87 -83.08 53.80
N GLU A 390 -52.50 -84.10 53.02
CA GLU A 390 -52.85 -85.58 53.13
C GLU A 390 -52.02 -86.39 52.06
N LYS A 391 -51.85 -87.74 52.14
CA LYS A 391 -51.23 -88.59 51.06
C LYS A 391 -51.31 -90.15 51.08
N MET A 392 -51.99 -90.89 51.99
CA MET A 392 -51.42 -92.18 52.50
C MET A 392 -51.63 -93.58 51.81
N GLU A 393 -52.55 -94.47 52.27
CA GLU A 393 -52.33 -95.95 52.36
C GLU A 393 -52.81 -96.86 51.17
N LYS A 394 -52.92 -98.20 51.37
CA LYS A 394 -53.31 -99.38 50.52
C LYS A 394 -52.24 -100.51 50.30
N SER A 395 -51.42 -100.88 51.29
CA SER A 395 -50.10 -101.52 51.06
C SER A 395 -49.96 -103.07 51.01
N MET A 396 -50.76 -103.87 51.72
CA MET A 396 -50.27 -105.23 52.12
C MET A 396 -50.41 -106.40 51.11
N LYS A 397 -51.47 -106.47 50.29
CA LYS A 397 -51.72 -107.66 49.44
C LYS A 397 -50.76 -107.81 48.26
N GLU A 398 -50.03 -106.76 47.90
CA GLU A 398 -48.93 -106.80 46.93
C GLU A 398 -47.86 -107.86 47.28
N GLN A 399 -47.60 -108.08 48.57
CA GLN A 399 -46.34 -108.66 49.06
C GLN A 399 -46.02 -110.11 48.63
N LYS A 400 -47.01 -110.94 48.27
CA LYS A 400 -46.75 -112.36 47.92
C LYS A 400 -46.50 -112.61 46.43
N SER A 401 -47.27 -111.98 45.53
CA SER A 401 -46.97 -111.96 44.09
C SER A 401 -45.57 -111.37 43.83
N ILE A 402 -45.21 -110.37 44.63
CA ILE A 402 -43.87 -109.79 44.69
C ILE A 402 -42.76 -110.83 44.96
N HIS A 403 -43.00 -111.95 45.66
CA HIS A 403 -41.91 -112.85 46.09
C HIS A 403 -41.38 -113.77 44.98
N GLU A 404 -42.23 -114.45 44.22
CA GLU A 404 -41.78 -115.33 43.12
C GLU A 404 -41.28 -114.50 41.92
N HIS A 405 -41.95 -113.37 41.66
CA HIS A 405 -41.44 -112.32 40.79
C HIS A 405 -40.04 -111.87 41.23
N ARG A 406 -39.82 -111.61 42.53
CA ARG A 406 -38.49 -111.28 43.08
C ARG A 406 -37.46 -112.34 42.73
N VAL A 407 -37.68 -113.63 42.95
CA VAL A 407 -36.62 -114.65 42.74
C VAL A 407 -36.18 -114.75 41.28
N ASN A 408 -37.12 -114.81 40.33
CA ASN A 408 -36.78 -114.85 38.91
C ASN A 408 -36.20 -113.51 38.44
N ARG A 409 -36.74 -112.39 38.92
CA ARG A 409 -36.21 -111.06 38.64
C ARG A 409 -34.81 -110.88 39.23
N MET A 410 -34.47 -111.45 40.38
CA MET A 410 -33.12 -111.42 40.95
C MET A 410 -32.11 -112.10 40.03
N LYS A 411 -32.43 -113.28 39.46
CA LYS A 411 -31.53 -113.97 38.51
C LYS A 411 -31.40 -113.25 37.17
N GLU A 412 -32.48 -112.64 36.67
CA GLU A 412 -32.38 -111.76 35.50
C GLU A 412 -31.58 -110.49 35.80
N LEU A 413 -31.78 -109.89 36.98
CA LEU A 413 -31.04 -108.72 37.45
C LEU A 413 -29.57 -109.04 37.63
N GLU A 414 -29.18 -110.21 38.15
CA GLU A 414 -27.77 -110.62 38.23
C GLU A 414 -27.14 -110.75 36.84
N ARG A 415 -27.86 -111.34 35.86
CA ARG A 415 -27.36 -111.44 34.47
C ARG A 415 -27.28 -110.07 33.79
N LYS A 416 -28.28 -109.21 33.99
CA LYS A 416 -28.30 -107.83 33.48
C LYS A 416 -27.18 -107.01 34.14
N ALA A 417 -27.09 -107.00 35.46
CA ALA A 417 -26.03 -106.35 36.22
C ALA A 417 -24.62 -106.85 35.87
N ALA A 418 -24.43 -108.14 35.56
CA ALA A 418 -23.13 -108.65 35.10
C ALA A 418 -22.76 -108.20 33.68
N LEU A 419 -23.75 -107.88 32.84
CA LEU A 419 -23.56 -107.37 31.48
C LEU A 419 -23.41 -105.84 31.49
N GLU A 420 -24.23 -105.15 32.28
CA GLU A 420 -24.13 -103.73 32.65
C GLU A 420 -22.75 -103.45 33.27
N ALA A 421 -22.29 -104.22 34.26
CA ALA A 421 -20.96 -104.06 34.84
C ALA A 421 -19.79 -104.32 33.87
N LYS A 422 -20.02 -104.95 32.70
CA LYS A 422 -19.03 -105.02 31.61
C LYS A 422 -19.12 -103.78 30.72
N THR A 423 -20.32 -103.38 30.30
CA THR A 423 -20.50 -102.15 29.51
C THR A 423 -20.05 -100.91 30.28
N ASP A 424 -20.29 -100.85 31.59
CA ASP A 424 -19.85 -99.77 32.48
C ASP A 424 -18.33 -99.70 32.58
N LYS A 425 -17.63 -100.84 32.60
CA LYS A 425 -16.16 -100.88 32.55
C LYS A 425 -15.63 -100.40 31.20
N GLU A 426 -16.31 -100.70 30.09
CA GLU A 426 -15.94 -100.21 28.77
C GLU A 426 -16.24 -98.71 28.60
N ILE A 427 -17.39 -98.24 29.08
CA ILE A 427 -17.77 -96.83 29.13
C ILE A 427 -16.79 -96.05 30.01
N LEU A 428 -16.42 -96.58 31.18
CA LEU A 428 -15.41 -95.98 32.06
C LEU A 428 -14.04 -95.91 31.40
N ARG A 429 -13.59 -96.95 30.69
CA ARG A 429 -12.34 -96.91 29.90
C ARG A 429 -12.38 -95.84 28.83
N LYS A 430 -13.43 -95.81 28.01
CA LYS A 430 -13.64 -94.78 26.96
C LYS A 430 -13.69 -93.38 27.55
N ARG A 431 -14.30 -93.21 28.74
CA ARG A 431 -14.33 -91.93 29.48
C ARG A 431 -12.94 -91.52 29.95
N ILE A 432 -12.17 -92.43 30.55
CA ILE A 432 -10.79 -92.14 30.99
C ILE A 432 -9.91 -91.77 29.78
N GLU A 433 -10.07 -92.44 28.64
CA GLU A 433 -9.38 -92.10 27.40
C GLU A 433 -9.82 -90.75 26.84
N SER A 434 -11.12 -90.44 26.84
CA SER A 434 -11.63 -89.13 26.40
C SER A 434 -11.20 -87.99 27.33
N ASP A 435 -11.16 -88.23 28.65
CA ASP A 435 -10.72 -87.24 29.64
C ASP A 435 -9.22 -86.98 29.49
N LYS A 436 -8.39 -88.02 29.27
CA LYS A 436 -6.96 -87.87 28.94
C LYS A 436 -6.75 -87.06 27.65
N LEU A 437 -7.47 -87.38 26.58
CA LEU A 437 -7.42 -86.64 25.32
C LEU A 437 -7.89 -85.19 25.47
N TYR A 438 -8.93 -84.95 26.28
CA TYR A 438 -9.41 -83.61 26.61
C TYR A 438 -8.33 -82.82 27.37
N HIS A 439 -7.72 -83.39 28.41
CA HIS A 439 -6.64 -82.74 29.16
C HIS A 439 -5.44 -82.42 28.27
N ALA A 440 -4.95 -83.37 27.47
CA ALA A 440 -3.86 -83.14 26.51
C ALA A 440 -4.20 -82.02 25.50
N LYS A 441 -5.46 -81.96 25.02
CA LYS A 441 -5.93 -80.90 24.12
C LYS A 441 -6.06 -79.54 24.82
N GLN A 442 -6.38 -79.51 26.12
CA GLN A 442 -6.37 -78.26 26.91
C GLN A 442 -4.94 -77.78 27.18
N GLU A 443 -3.99 -78.69 27.42
CA GLU A 443 -2.57 -78.36 27.58
C GLU A 443 -1.96 -77.83 26.27
N ALA A 444 -2.24 -78.48 25.14
CA ALA A 444 -1.85 -77.97 23.82
C ALA A 444 -2.40 -76.55 23.57
N LYS A 445 -3.71 -76.33 23.81
CA LYS A 445 -4.31 -74.98 23.69
C LYS A 445 -3.73 -73.94 24.64
N LYS A 446 -3.29 -74.34 25.84
CA LYS A 446 -2.59 -73.43 26.76
C LYS A 446 -1.20 -73.08 26.23
N LEU A 447 -0.48 -74.05 25.67
CA LEU A 447 0.83 -73.84 25.05
C LEU A 447 0.74 -72.94 23.81
N GLU A 448 -0.25 -73.16 22.94
CA GLU A 448 -0.55 -72.28 21.78
C GLU A 448 -0.79 -70.84 22.23
N LYS A 449 -1.71 -70.62 23.19
CA LYS A 449 -1.97 -69.28 23.75
C LYS A 449 -0.76 -68.63 24.41
N LEU A 450 0.11 -69.43 25.06
CA LEU A 450 1.36 -68.93 25.63
C LEU A 450 2.38 -68.58 24.55
N HIS A 451 2.35 -69.23 23.39
CA HIS A 451 3.17 -68.88 22.23
C HIS A 451 2.66 -67.59 21.60
N GLU A 452 1.37 -67.50 21.28
CA GLU A 452 0.71 -66.29 20.75
C GLU A 452 0.97 -65.07 21.65
N ALA A 453 0.86 -65.23 22.98
CA ALA A 453 1.14 -64.15 23.93
C ALA A 453 2.62 -63.74 23.98
N LYS A 454 3.56 -64.66 23.73
CA LYS A 454 4.99 -64.36 23.60
C LYS A 454 5.28 -63.64 22.29
N ASP A 455 4.71 -64.09 21.18
CA ASP A 455 4.88 -63.47 19.86
C ASP A 455 4.33 -62.04 19.87
N LEU A 456 3.13 -61.84 20.43
CA LEU A 456 2.54 -60.52 20.61
C LEU A 456 3.42 -59.62 21.49
N LYS A 457 3.96 -60.14 22.60
CA LYS A 457 4.89 -59.39 23.45
C LYS A 457 6.16 -59.00 22.70
N ASN A 458 6.73 -59.91 21.92
CA ASN A 458 7.95 -59.65 21.14
C ASN A 458 7.69 -58.61 20.05
N PHE A 459 6.55 -58.69 19.36
CA PHE A 459 6.12 -57.70 18.38
C PHE A 459 5.88 -56.32 19.02
N GLN A 460 5.23 -56.26 20.18
CA GLN A 460 5.06 -55.01 20.94
C GLN A 460 6.40 -54.43 21.40
N ALA A 461 7.37 -55.26 21.79
CA ALA A 461 8.71 -54.79 22.12
C ALA A 461 9.41 -54.20 20.89
N GLN A 462 9.36 -54.87 19.74
CA GLN A 462 9.89 -54.35 18.46
C GLN A 462 9.25 -53.00 18.08
N GLN A 463 7.93 -52.85 18.23
CA GLN A 463 7.25 -51.57 17.99
C GLN A 463 7.71 -50.46 18.95
N VAL A 464 7.98 -50.78 20.21
CA VAL A 464 8.52 -49.81 21.17
C VAL A 464 9.95 -49.40 20.80
N ASP A 465 10.80 -50.35 20.40
CA ASP A 465 12.16 -50.09 19.95
C ASP A 465 12.17 -49.23 18.67
N GLU A 466 11.31 -49.54 17.69
CA GLU A 466 11.12 -48.72 16.48
C GLU A 466 10.69 -47.28 16.81
N LEU A 467 9.74 -47.10 17.73
CA LEU A 467 9.29 -45.77 18.17
C LEU A 467 10.39 -45.00 18.91
N ILE A 468 11.26 -45.67 19.67
CA ILE A 468 12.42 -45.04 20.30
C ILE A 468 13.42 -44.58 19.23
N VAL A 469 13.76 -45.43 18.26
CA VAL A 469 14.67 -45.09 17.15
C VAL A 469 14.11 -43.91 16.34
N GLN A 470 12.84 -43.94 15.95
CA GLN A 470 12.20 -42.83 15.24
C GLN A 470 12.25 -41.51 16.04
N LYS A 471 12.02 -41.58 17.36
CA LYS A 471 12.09 -40.40 18.24
C LYS A 471 13.51 -39.85 18.34
N GLU A 472 14.53 -40.71 18.44
CA GLU A 472 15.93 -40.29 18.41
C GLU A 472 16.33 -39.68 17.06
N GLU A 473 15.86 -40.26 15.94
CA GLU A 473 16.10 -39.73 14.60
C GLU A 473 15.44 -38.37 14.41
N LEU A 474 14.20 -38.18 14.86
CA LEU A 474 13.53 -36.88 14.88
C LEU A 474 14.35 -35.85 15.69
N GLN A 475 14.74 -36.19 16.92
CA GLN A 475 15.57 -35.30 17.75
C GLN A 475 16.93 -34.96 17.10
N ARG A 476 17.59 -35.94 16.44
CA ARG A 476 18.83 -35.70 15.69
C ARG A 476 18.61 -34.81 14.46
N ASN A 477 17.47 -34.96 13.79
CA ASN A 477 17.10 -34.13 12.65
C ASN A 477 16.76 -32.70 13.08
N ASP A 478 16.03 -32.51 14.18
CA ASP A 478 15.72 -31.21 14.77
C ASP A 478 17.02 -30.46 15.15
N LEU A 479 17.91 -31.12 15.92
CA LEU A 479 19.24 -30.56 16.27
C LEU A 479 20.09 -30.24 15.03
N ARG A 480 19.98 -31.04 13.96
CA ARG A 480 20.67 -30.80 12.69
C ARG A 480 20.09 -29.59 11.95
N ILE A 481 18.77 -29.43 11.96
CA ILE A 481 18.07 -28.28 11.37
C ILE A 481 18.44 -27.01 12.14
N ASP A 482 18.40 -27.04 13.47
CA ASP A 482 18.82 -25.91 14.33
C ASP A 482 20.26 -25.49 14.03
N HIS A 483 21.21 -26.43 13.99
CA HIS A 483 22.60 -26.14 13.67
C HIS A 483 22.83 -25.63 12.23
N VAL A 484 22.00 -26.03 11.26
CA VAL A 484 22.03 -25.46 9.89
C VAL A 484 21.45 -24.04 9.87
N ASN A 485 20.34 -23.81 10.58
CA ASN A 485 19.73 -22.49 10.72
C ASN A 485 20.68 -21.52 11.44
N GLU A 486 21.35 -21.95 12.50
CA GLU A 486 22.38 -21.18 13.21
C GLU A 486 23.52 -20.74 12.28
N LYS A 487 23.97 -21.62 11.38
CA LYS A 487 24.98 -21.28 10.36
C LYS A 487 24.46 -20.30 9.32
N SER A 488 23.24 -20.49 8.81
CA SER A 488 22.61 -19.53 7.88
C SER A 488 22.53 -18.14 8.50
N MET A 489 22.08 -18.04 9.76
CA MET A 489 21.99 -16.77 10.51
C MET A 489 23.36 -16.10 10.71
N LEU A 490 24.43 -16.86 10.91
CA LEU A 490 25.79 -16.33 11.00
C LEU A 490 26.30 -15.81 9.65
N GLU A 491 26.07 -16.54 8.56
CA GLU A 491 26.42 -16.13 7.20
C GLU A 491 25.63 -14.88 6.76
N GLU A 492 24.34 -14.82 7.09
CA GLU A 492 23.46 -13.68 6.82
C GLU A 492 23.85 -12.43 7.62
N GLU A 493 24.15 -12.53 8.92
CA GLU A 493 24.61 -11.38 9.70
C GLU A 493 26.01 -10.93 9.26
N ALA A 494 26.90 -11.83 8.81
CA ALA A 494 28.18 -11.45 8.21
C ALA A 494 27.99 -10.65 6.91
N GLN A 495 27.15 -11.15 5.99
CA GLN A 495 26.77 -10.44 4.76
C GLN A 495 26.12 -9.08 5.07
N PHE A 496 25.26 -9.02 6.09
CA PHE A 496 24.64 -7.78 6.55
C PHE A 496 25.66 -6.78 7.10
N GLN A 497 26.62 -7.21 7.93
CA GLN A 497 27.64 -6.32 8.48
C GLN A 497 28.59 -5.79 7.39
N GLU A 498 28.94 -6.60 6.39
CA GLU A 498 29.67 -6.11 5.20
C GLU A 498 28.88 -5.05 4.42
N TYR A 499 27.60 -5.32 4.15
CA TYR A 499 26.70 -4.39 3.46
C TYR A 499 26.54 -3.09 4.24
N ALA A 500 26.32 -3.19 5.55
CA ALA A 500 26.18 -2.06 6.45
C ALA A 500 27.48 -1.23 6.53
N ALA A 501 28.65 -1.87 6.60
CA ALA A 501 29.94 -1.19 6.59
C ALA A 501 30.18 -0.42 5.29
N LYS A 502 29.88 -1.03 4.12
CA LYS A 502 29.95 -0.39 2.80
C LYS A 502 29.04 0.86 2.75
N ILE A 503 27.81 0.77 3.28
CA ILE A 503 26.87 1.90 3.31
C ILE A 503 27.26 2.98 4.32
N ILE A 504 27.75 2.62 5.52
CA ILE A 504 28.25 3.58 6.51
C ILE A 504 29.45 4.35 5.95
N LYS A 505 30.34 3.67 5.22
CA LYS A 505 31.44 4.33 4.50
C LYS A 505 30.90 5.30 3.44
N ASN A 506 30.04 4.84 2.54
CA ASN A 506 29.42 5.69 1.51
C ASN A 506 28.64 6.89 2.10
N ALA A 507 28.05 6.75 3.28
CA ALA A 507 27.38 7.85 3.98
C ALA A 507 28.37 8.90 4.51
N ARG A 508 29.50 8.46 5.09
CA ARG A 508 30.60 9.35 5.51
C ARG A 508 31.22 10.07 4.31
N ASP A 509 31.53 9.35 3.24
CA ASP A 509 32.13 9.88 2.01
C ASP A 509 31.21 10.91 1.33
N ARG A 510 29.88 10.81 1.53
CA ARG A 510 28.87 11.76 1.05
C ARG A 510 28.53 12.87 2.05
N GLU A 511 29.30 13.05 3.12
CA GLU A 511 29.02 14.00 4.21
C GLU A 511 27.57 13.91 4.73
N ARG A 512 27.09 12.70 4.99
CA ARG A 512 25.81 12.43 5.64
C ARG A 512 26.08 11.96 7.06
N ASN A 513 25.22 12.33 8.01
CA ASN A 513 25.37 11.89 9.40
C ASN A 513 25.23 10.35 9.48
N PRO A 514 26.28 9.59 9.84
CA PRO A 514 26.25 8.13 9.84
C PRO A 514 25.64 7.54 11.12
N TYR A 515 25.30 8.36 12.13
CA TYR A 515 24.87 7.89 13.45
C TYR A 515 23.63 6.97 13.42
N PRO A 516 22.55 7.24 12.65
CA PRO A 516 21.42 6.32 12.53
C PRO A 516 21.84 4.94 12.01
N LEU A 517 22.69 4.89 10.97
CA LEU A 517 23.18 3.66 10.36
C LEU A 517 24.04 2.86 11.34
N ILE A 518 24.95 3.52 12.05
CA ILE A 518 25.82 2.88 13.06
C ILE A 518 24.96 2.29 14.19
N LYS A 519 23.91 3.01 14.63
CA LYS A 519 22.97 2.50 15.63
C LYS A 519 22.25 1.24 15.15
N ALA A 520 21.63 1.28 13.97
CA ALA A 520 20.91 0.13 13.40
C ALA A 520 21.84 -1.07 13.16
N ALA A 521 23.05 -0.85 12.61
CA ALA A 521 24.06 -1.90 12.44
C ALA A 521 24.44 -2.56 13.78
N ARG A 522 24.54 -1.78 14.87
CA ARG A 522 24.86 -2.27 16.21
C ARG A 522 23.74 -3.11 16.85
N GLU A 523 22.48 -3.04 16.41
CA GLU A 523 21.37 -3.67 17.15
C GLU A 523 21.41 -5.21 17.18
N GLY A 524 21.94 -5.88 16.16
CA GLY A 524 22.05 -7.35 16.06
C GLY A 524 20.78 -8.05 15.51
N PRO A 525 20.86 -9.35 15.18
CA PRO A 525 19.72 -10.13 14.71
C PRO A 525 18.67 -10.35 15.81
N GLY A 526 17.42 -10.55 15.42
CA GLY A 526 16.28 -10.81 16.31
C GLY A 526 15.48 -9.59 16.79
N GLY A 527 15.89 -8.36 16.47
CA GLY A 527 15.10 -7.14 16.75
C GLY A 527 14.87 -6.81 18.24
N GLY A 528 15.47 -7.57 19.15
CA GLY A 528 15.26 -7.44 20.58
C GLY A 528 15.80 -6.13 21.17
N ARG A 529 15.22 -5.69 22.29
CA ARG A 529 15.79 -4.62 23.13
C ARG A 529 16.74 -5.13 24.22
N GLY A 530 16.76 -6.43 24.51
CA GLY A 530 17.57 -7.03 25.58
C GLY A 530 19.09 -6.87 25.39
N PRO A 531 19.90 -7.32 26.36
CA PRO A 531 21.36 -7.35 26.21
C PRO A 531 21.76 -8.33 25.09
N LYS A 532 22.92 -8.10 24.45
CA LYS A 532 23.48 -9.08 23.53
C LYS A 532 24.13 -10.22 24.31
N PHE A 533 23.82 -11.46 23.94
CA PHE A 533 24.51 -12.63 24.49
C PHE A 533 25.69 -13.04 23.60
N GLU A 534 26.89 -12.96 24.16
CA GLU A 534 28.08 -13.58 23.59
C GLU A 534 27.92 -15.10 23.66
N GLY A 535 27.83 -15.77 22.50
CA GLY A 535 27.62 -17.23 22.39
C GLY A 535 26.30 -17.68 21.76
N LYS A 536 25.31 -16.80 21.54
CA LYS A 536 24.07 -17.12 20.77
C LYS A 536 24.01 -16.39 19.44
N ASN A 537 25.07 -16.48 18.63
CA ASN A 537 25.16 -15.90 17.27
C ASN A 537 24.78 -14.40 17.17
N GLY A 538 25.00 -13.65 18.25
CA GLY A 538 24.63 -12.23 18.36
C GLY A 538 23.12 -11.97 18.50
N LEU A 539 22.29 -13.01 18.60
CA LEU A 539 20.84 -12.93 18.77
C LEU A 539 20.49 -12.06 19.98
N ARG A 540 19.70 -11.02 19.73
CA ARG A 540 19.27 -10.09 20.76
C ARG A 540 17.84 -10.45 21.20
N PRO A 541 17.64 -10.94 22.42
CA PRO A 541 16.33 -11.42 22.88
C PRO A 541 15.34 -10.27 23.08
N SER A 542 14.08 -10.56 22.78
CA SER A 542 12.93 -9.80 23.24
C SER A 542 12.59 -10.19 24.68
N LEU A 543 13.11 -9.45 25.66
CA LEU A 543 12.59 -9.50 27.02
C LEU A 543 11.21 -8.85 27.02
N LEU A 544 10.16 -9.61 27.29
CA LEU A 544 8.78 -9.12 27.40
C LEU A 544 8.45 -8.86 28.87
N VAL A 545 7.51 -7.94 29.13
CA VAL A 545 6.88 -7.80 30.46
C VAL A 545 6.11 -9.09 30.76
N SER A 546 6.05 -9.50 32.03
CA SER A 546 5.33 -10.68 32.49
C SER A 546 3.81 -10.48 32.62
N ASP A 547 3.29 -9.32 32.21
CA ASP A 547 1.86 -9.04 32.17
C ASP A 547 1.26 -9.48 30.82
N GLY A 548 -0.07 -9.51 30.74
CA GLY A 548 -0.77 -9.85 29.49
C GLY A 548 -0.61 -8.83 28.35
N SER A 549 0.21 -7.79 28.52
CA SER A 549 0.41 -6.75 27.49
C SER A 549 1.33 -7.22 26.36
N GLY A 550 2.22 -8.18 26.63
CA GLY A 550 3.25 -8.62 25.69
C GLY A 550 4.24 -7.52 25.27
N VAL A 551 4.27 -6.38 25.98
CA VAL A 551 5.14 -5.25 25.63
C VAL A 551 6.61 -5.63 25.89
N GLN A 552 7.49 -5.27 24.95
CA GLN A 552 8.91 -5.47 25.11
C GLN A 552 9.50 -4.49 26.13
N LEU A 553 10.20 -5.02 27.14
CA LEU A 553 10.85 -4.23 28.18
C LEU A 553 11.85 -3.21 27.58
N PRO A 554 11.90 -1.98 28.11
CA PRO A 554 12.93 -1.00 27.75
C PRO A 554 14.34 -1.55 27.93
N ASN A 555 15.29 -1.10 27.11
CA ASN A 555 16.69 -1.43 27.35
C ASN A 555 17.24 -0.63 28.53
N TYR A 556 17.21 -1.21 29.72
CA TYR A 556 17.75 -0.60 30.95
C TYR A 556 19.30 -0.60 31.01
N SER A 557 20.02 -1.09 29.99
CA SER A 557 21.49 -1.07 29.94
C SER A 557 22.09 0.32 29.60
N THR A 558 21.73 1.36 30.36
CA THR A 558 22.47 2.64 30.32
C THR A 558 23.58 2.63 31.37
N ALA A 559 24.71 3.28 31.08
CA ALA A 559 25.82 3.43 32.02
C ALA A 559 25.36 4.10 33.34
N THR A 560 24.37 5.00 33.26
CA THR A 560 23.70 5.62 34.39
C THR A 560 23.04 4.59 35.31
N ILE A 561 22.29 3.62 34.77
CA ILE A 561 21.55 2.62 35.56
C ILE A 561 22.49 1.62 36.23
N GLN A 562 23.61 1.23 35.60
CA GLN A 562 24.63 0.40 36.24
C GLN A 562 25.18 1.04 37.53
N GLY A 563 25.37 2.37 37.55
CA GLY A 563 25.78 3.12 38.74
C GLY A 563 24.67 3.36 39.77
N HIS A 564 23.40 3.41 39.36
CA HIS A 564 22.28 3.61 40.29
C HIS A 564 21.79 2.31 40.93
N HIS A 565 21.71 1.20 40.21
CA HIS A 565 21.32 -0.10 40.79
C HIS A 565 22.32 -0.54 41.87
N THR A 566 23.62 -0.39 41.61
CA THR A 566 24.68 -0.71 42.58
C THR A 566 24.73 0.25 43.77
N LYS A 567 24.30 1.52 43.61
CA LYS A 567 24.12 2.46 44.72
C LYS A 567 22.90 2.16 45.61
N ILE A 568 21.79 1.71 45.01
CA ILE A 568 20.51 1.53 45.74
C ILE A 568 20.43 0.13 46.38
N TYR A 569 20.84 -0.92 45.67
CA TYR A 569 20.70 -2.32 46.10
C TYR A 569 22.03 -3.00 46.45
N GLY A 570 23.14 -2.26 46.37
CA GLY A 570 24.49 -2.82 46.51
C GLY A 570 24.93 -3.63 45.28
N ASP A 571 26.16 -4.10 45.34
CA ASP A 571 26.75 -4.98 44.33
C ASP A 571 26.27 -6.43 44.58
N PRO A 572 25.47 -7.06 43.68
CA PRO A 572 24.90 -8.38 43.90
C PRO A 572 25.96 -9.47 44.11
N ALA A 573 27.17 -9.28 43.60
CA ALA A 573 28.28 -10.20 43.83
C ALA A 573 28.71 -10.28 45.30
N LYS A 574 28.50 -9.20 46.07
CA LYS A 574 28.89 -9.09 47.50
C LYS A 574 27.80 -9.59 48.46
N SER A 575 26.54 -9.71 48.02
CA SER A 575 25.42 -10.10 48.88
C SER A 575 25.32 -11.62 49.15
N LYS A 576 26.10 -12.46 48.45
CA LYS A 576 26.09 -13.94 48.54
C LYS A 576 26.36 -14.55 49.94
N LYS A 577 26.62 -13.75 50.98
CA LYS A 577 26.87 -14.25 52.35
C LYS A 577 25.63 -14.34 53.25
N ARG A 578 24.45 -13.85 52.84
CA ARG A 578 23.26 -13.92 53.73
C ARG A 578 21.90 -13.83 53.03
N LEU A 579 21.43 -14.96 52.51
CA LEU A 579 20.01 -15.26 52.33
C LEU A 579 19.86 -16.78 52.20
N GLY A 580 19.52 -17.43 53.32
CA GLY A 580 19.21 -18.85 53.33
C GLY A 580 17.82 -19.08 52.77
N PHE A 581 17.75 -19.53 51.53
CA PHE A 581 16.57 -20.18 50.97
C PHE A 581 17.01 -21.54 50.41
N THR A 582 16.72 -22.58 51.18
CA THR A 582 16.75 -23.97 50.73
C THR A 582 15.39 -24.29 50.10
N TRP A 583 15.41 -24.67 48.83
CA TRP A 583 14.41 -25.50 48.15
C TRP A 583 15.16 -26.48 47.25
#